data_AF-A0A7Y2K4A3-F1
#
_entry.id   AF-A0A7Y2K4A3-F1
#
_cell.length_a   1.000
_cell.length_b   1.000
_cell.length_c   1.000
_cell.angle_alpha   90.00
_cell.angle_beta   90.00
_cell.angle_gamma   90.00
#
_symmetry.space_group_name_H-M   'P 1'
#
loop_
_entity.id
_entity.type
_entity.pdbx_description
1 polymer ?
#
loop_
_entity_poly.entity_id
_entity_poly.type
_entity_poly.pdbx_seq_one_letter_code
_entity_poly.pdbx_strand_id
1 'polypeptide(L)'
;IGGFNGKVLLYLNTGTSSNYQFTFIPDYFDTIDVGDNSTPFIIDYNDDGNNDLFSGNRNGDLFYYQNEGTNQNPVWNEVTNSFISGNFGANTAPYLVDIDSDSDTDLFLGNVKGGLYLYINTLVSNVANREIEPVNNFSVKAFPNPFNPKVSLDIHLNNEMKIMVEIYNIIGEKVKQIFNGFLTSGKHRFTWNGKNEANEILPSGNYIILARSNLVKKSLKITFLK
;
A
#
# COMPACT_ATOMS: atom_id res chain seq x y z
N ILE A 1 -4.60 -2.70 26.91
CA ILE A 1 -5.39 -3.96 26.76
C ILE A 1 -6.83 -3.57 26.47
N GLY A 2 -7.46 -4.21 25.49
CA GLY A 2 -8.87 -3.97 25.20
C GLY A 2 -9.79 -4.84 26.03
N GLY A 3 -10.89 -4.27 26.51
CA GLY A 3 -11.96 -4.93 27.23
C GLY A 3 -13.08 -5.42 26.31
N PHE A 4 -13.82 -6.43 26.80
CA PHE A 4 -15.03 -6.94 26.14
C PHE A 4 -16.14 -5.89 26.03
N ASN A 5 -16.19 -4.93 26.96
CA ASN A 5 -17.19 -3.86 27.05
C ASN A 5 -16.74 -2.55 26.37
N GLY A 6 -15.83 -2.63 25.41
CA GLY A 6 -15.32 -1.47 24.67
C GLY A 6 -14.35 -0.55 25.40
N LYS A 7 -14.13 -0.76 26.71
CA LYS A 7 -13.13 0.00 27.46
C LYS A 7 -11.72 -0.40 27.08
N VAL A 8 -10.83 0.59 27.04
CA VAL A 8 -9.38 0.39 26.91
C VAL A 8 -8.73 0.58 28.29
N LEU A 9 -7.87 -0.36 28.68
CA LEU A 9 -7.18 -0.33 29.98
C LEU A 9 -5.67 -0.18 29.78
N LEU A 10 -5.02 0.63 30.61
CA LEU A 10 -3.57 0.81 30.62
C LEU A 10 -2.95 0.14 31.84
N TYR A 11 -1.93 -0.69 31.59
CA TYR A 11 -1.05 -1.23 32.62
C TYR A 11 0.39 -0.89 32.21
N LEU A 12 1.09 -0.13 33.04
CA LEU A 12 2.50 0.22 32.81
C LEU A 12 3.41 -0.74 33.57
N ASN A 13 4.45 -1.24 32.92
CA ASN A 13 5.51 -1.94 33.62
C ASN A 13 6.35 -0.93 34.40
N THR A 14 6.16 -0.88 35.71
CA THR A 14 6.94 -0.07 36.67
C THR A 14 8.12 -0.84 37.27
N GLY A 15 8.31 -2.09 36.87
CA GLY A 15 9.42 -2.94 37.26
C GLY A 15 10.67 -2.76 36.38
N THR A 16 11.54 -3.77 36.37
CA THR A 16 12.73 -3.82 35.50
C THR A 16 12.54 -4.82 34.35
N SER A 17 13.49 -4.87 33.42
CA SER A 17 13.52 -5.89 32.37
C SER A 17 13.76 -7.32 32.88
N SER A 18 14.22 -7.48 34.13
CA SER A 18 14.44 -8.77 34.78
C SER A 18 13.38 -9.13 35.83
N ASN A 19 12.55 -8.16 36.24
CA ASN A 19 11.46 -8.35 37.20
C ASN A 19 10.30 -7.41 36.87
N TYR A 20 9.35 -7.93 36.10
CA TYR A 20 8.20 -7.17 35.62
C TYR A 20 7.19 -6.88 36.73
N GLN A 21 6.72 -5.65 36.82
CA GLN A 21 5.66 -5.24 37.74
C GLN A 21 4.70 -4.32 37.00
N PHE A 22 3.46 -4.78 36.77
CA PHE A 22 2.47 -4.01 36.03
C PHE A 22 1.53 -3.26 36.98
N THR A 23 1.47 -1.94 36.83
CA THR A 23 0.59 -1.06 37.60
C THR A 23 -0.54 -0.58 36.69
N PHE A 24 -1.78 -0.77 37.13
CA PHE A 24 -2.96 -0.24 36.45
C PHE A 24 -2.98 1.29 36.57
N ILE A 25 -3.14 1.98 35.43
CA ILE A 25 -3.31 3.43 35.39
C ILE A 25 -4.81 3.69 35.15
N PRO A 26 -5.57 4.07 36.19
CA PRO A 26 -6.97 4.42 36.01
C PRO A 26 -7.10 5.72 35.20
N ASP A 27 -8.27 5.94 34.62
CA ASP A 27 -8.68 7.19 33.97
C ASP A 27 -7.97 7.56 32.67
N TYR A 28 -6.89 6.85 32.30
CA TYR A 28 -6.09 7.16 31.11
C TYR A 28 -6.90 7.12 29.81
N PHE A 29 -7.89 6.23 29.71
CA PHE A 29 -8.78 6.10 28.55
C PHE A 29 -10.26 6.20 28.96
N ASP A 30 -10.58 6.81 30.10
CA ASP A 30 -11.92 6.67 30.71
C ASP A 30 -13.05 7.31 29.89
N THR A 31 -12.71 8.23 28.98
CA THR A 31 -13.66 8.85 28.04
C THR A 31 -13.88 8.03 26.77
N ILE A 32 -13.10 6.97 26.55
CA ILE A 32 -13.12 6.18 25.32
C ILE A 32 -13.99 4.94 25.48
N ASP A 33 -14.94 4.80 24.55
CA ASP A 33 -15.70 3.58 24.33
C ASP A 33 -15.78 3.30 22.84
N VAL A 34 -15.17 2.20 22.41
CA VAL A 34 -15.14 1.78 21.00
C VAL A 34 -16.15 0.65 20.70
N GLY A 35 -17.03 0.35 21.65
CA GLY A 35 -17.93 -0.79 21.59
C GLY A 35 -17.23 -2.13 21.81
N ASP A 36 -18.00 -3.23 21.83
CA ASP A 36 -17.53 -4.52 22.32
C ASP A 36 -16.22 -5.02 21.66
N ASN A 37 -15.41 -5.74 22.43
CA ASN A 37 -14.13 -6.34 22.03
C ASN A 37 -13.14 -5.33 21.41
N SER A 38 -12.79 -4.30 22.17
CA SER A 38 -11.76 -3.34 21.75
C SER A 38 -10.41 -4.02 21.48
N THR A 39 -9.69 -3.54 20.48
CA THR A 39 -8.36 -4.01 20.09
C THR A 39 -7.41 -2.81 19.94
N PRO A 40 -6.95 -2.25 21.07
CA PRO A 40 -6.19 -1.00 21.07
C PRO A 40 -4.76 -1.19 20.56
N PHE A 41 -4.27 -0.19 19.83
CA PHE A 41 -2.90 -0.01 19.36
C PHE A 41 -2.49 1.45 19.60
N ILE A 42 -1.31 1.67 20.17
CA ILE A 42 -0.82 3.00 20.59
C ILE A 42 0.42 3.34 19.77
N ILE A 43 0.44 4.52 19.18
CA ILE A 43 1.54 5.03 18.33
C ILE A 43 1.46 6.55 18.21
N ASP A 44 2.60 7.22 18.13
CA ASP A 44 2.69 8.63 17.70
C ASP A 44 2.47 8.67 16.18
N TYR A 45 1.23 8.87 15.73
CA TYR A 45 0.85 8.72 14.32
C TYR A 45 1.10 9.98 13.50
N ASN A 46 1.02 11.15 14.13
CA ASN A 46 1.16 12.45 13.48
C ASN A 46 2.53 13.11 13.75
N ASP A 47 3.47 12.37 14.35
CA ASP A 47 4.83 12.80 14.73
C ASP A 47 4.86 14.05 15.64
N ASP A 48 3.86 14.21 16.52
CA ASP A 48 3.79 15.34 17.46
C ASP A 48 4.44 15.07 18.83
N GLY A 49 4.91 13.83 19.05
CA GLY A 49 5.52 13.37 20.29
C GLY A 49 4.53 12.81 21.31
N ASN A 50 3.22 12.85 21.02
CA ASN A 50 2.17 12.28 21.86
C ASN A 50 1.58 11.06 21.17
N ASN A 51 1.46 9.97 21.91
CA ASN A 51 0.90 8.76 21.35
C ASN A 51 -0.61 8.89 21.19
N ASP A 52 -1.07 8.54 20.00
CA ASP A 52 -2.46 8.38 19.63
C ASP A 52 -2.95 6.95 19.86
N LEU A 53 -4.28 6.77 19.79
CA LEU A 53 -4.93 5.46 19.90
C LEU A 53 -5.65 5.09 18.62
N PHE A 54 -5.31 3.92 18.09
CA PHE A 54 -6.13 3.18 17.14
C PHE A 54 -6.82 2.04 17.87
N SER A 55 -8.08 1.76 17.55
CA SER A 55 -8.73 0.55 18.07
C SER A 55 -9.72 -0.01 17.09
N GLY A 56 -9.65 -1.32 16.85
CA GLY A 56 -10.76 -2.03 16.26
C GLY A 56 -11.82 -2.39 17.30
N ASN A 57 -12.91 -3.00 16.83
CA ASN A 57 -13.96 -3.53 17.68
C ASN A 57 -14.61 -4.79 17.08
N ARG A 58 -15.58 -5.37 17.79
CA ARG A 58 -16.37 -6.53 17.36
C ARG A 58 -17.13 -6.29 16.06
N ASN A 59 -17.62 -5.09 15.80
CA ASN A 59 -18.42 -4.80 14.61
C ASN A 59 -17.57 -4.66 13.34
N GLY A 60 -16.25 -4.49 13.49
CA GLY A 60 -15.33 -4.29 12.38
C GLY A 60 -14.98 -2.82 12.13
N ASP A 61 -15.39 -1.93 13.04
CA ASP A 61 -15.04 -0.53 12.99
C ASP A 61 -13.54 -0.35 13.26
N LEU A 62 -12.96 0.75 12.80
CA LEU A 62 -11.57 1.10 13.09
C LEU A 62 -11.51 2.56 13.52
N PHE A 63 -11.38 2.74 14.83
CA PHE A 63 -11.31 4.02 15.49
C PHE A 63 -9.90 4.59 15.44
N TYR A 64 -9.83 5.90 15.28
CA TYR A 64 -8.65 6.73 15.50
C TYR A 64 -9.01 7.86 16.46
N TYR A 65 -8.32 7.89 17.59
CA TYR A 65 -8.36 8.94 18.59
C TYR A 65 -7.01 9.64 18.64
N GLN A 66 -7.01 10.94 18.42
CA GLN A 66 -5.82 11.76 18.56
C GLN A 66 -5.66 12.20 20.02
N ASN A 67 -4.43 12.20 20.53
CA ASN A 67 -4.10 12.76 21.82
C ASN A 67 -3.66 14.23 21.67
N GLU A 68 -4.57 15.16 21.87
CA GLU A 68 -4.28 16.61 21.81
C GLU A 68 -3.63 17.15 23.10
N GLY A 69 -3.35 16.28 24.08
CA GLY A 69 -2.77 16.60 25.37
C GLY A 69 -1.29 16.25 25.46
N THR A 70 -0.93 15.44 26.46
CA THR A 70 0.40 14.83 26.58
C THR A 70 0.31 13.33 26.84
N ASN A 71 1.42 12.61 26.68
CA ASN A 71 1.49 11.20 27.07
C ASN A 71 1.18 10.93 28.56
N GLN A 72 1.40 11.90 29.45
CA GLN A 72 1.11 11.78 30.87
C GLN A 72 -0.31 12.23 31.22
N ASN A 73 -0.84 13.23 30.52
CA ASN A 73 -2.17 13.78 30.72
C ASN A 73 -2.88 13.86 29.35
N PRO A 74 -3.42 12.75 28.85
CA PRO A 74 -3.97 12.72 27.50
C PRO A 74 -5.29 13.48 27.41
N VAL A 75 -5.53 14.06 26.24
CA VAL A 75 -6.82 14.65 25.86
C VAL A 75 -7.28 13.98 24.57
N TRP A 76 -8.14 12.97 24.71
CA TRP A 76 -8.58 12.14 23.60
C TRP A 76 -9.68 12.81 22.80
N ASN A 77 -9.43 13.00 21.51
CA ASN A 77 -10.39 13.47 20.53
C ASN A 77 -10.66 12.36 19.50
N GLU A 78 -11.91 11.91 19.36
CA GLU A 78 -12.26 10.96 18.30
C GLU A 78 -12.19 11.66 16.94
N VAL A 79 -11.26 11.23 16.09
CA VAL A 79 -11.13 11.76 14.73
C VAL A 79 -12.10 11.03 13.80
N THR A 80 -12.19 9.70 13.91
CA THR A 80 -13.09 8.86 13.10
C THR A 80 -13.21 7.45 13.69
N ASN A 81 -14.34 6.79 13.46
CA ASN A 81 -14.56 5.35 13.71
C ASN A 81 -14.46 4.49 12.45
N SER A 82 -14.19 5.13 11.31
CA SER A 82 -14.10 4.53 9.98
C SER A 82 -12.81 4.97 9.31
N PHE A 83 -11.68 4.78 10.00
CA PHE A 83 -10.36 5.26 9.54
C PHE A 83 -10.01 4.79 8.12
N ILE A 84 -10.40 3.56 7.77
CA ILE A 84 -10.34 3.05 6.40
C ILE A 84 -11.75 2.66 5.96
N SER A 85 -12.13 3.10 4.76
CA SER A 85 -13.40 2.68 4.15
C SER A 85 -13.33 1.21 3.70
N GLY A 86 -14.26 0.38 4.16
CA GLY A 86 -14.36 -1.02 3.73
C GLY A 86 -15.18 -1.86 4.69
N ASN A 87 -15.42 -3.13 4.33
CA ASN A 87 -16.00 -4.13 5.22
C ASN A 87 -14.96 -5.21 5.50
N PHE A 88 -14.36 -5.14 6.68
CA PHE A 88 -13.29 -6.04 7.11
C PHE A 88 -13.81 -7.27 7.86
N GLY A 89 -15.14 -7.42 7.99
CA GLY A 89 -15.72 -8.36 8.93
C GLY A 89 -15.56 -7.91 10.39
N ALA A 90 -15.88 -8.80 11.31
CA ALA A 90 -15.88 -8.51 12.74
C ALA A 90 -14.47 -8.53 13.36
N ASN A 91 -14.34 -7.96 14.56
CA ASN A 91 -13.16 -8.06 15.41
C ASN A 91 -11.87 -7.62 14.68
N THR A 92 -11.91 -6.42 14.12
CA THR A 92 -10.75 -5.77 13.52
C THR A 92 -9.65 -5.62 14.56
N ALA A 93 -8.39 -5.82 14.18
CA ALA A 93 -7.23 -5.65 15.05
C ALA A 93 -6.13 -4.90 14.29
N PRO A 94 -5.95 -3.60 14.56
CA PRO A 94 -4.94 -2.79 13.87
C PRO A 94 -3.53 -3.06 14.40
N TYR A 95 -2.56 -2.94 13.52
CA TYR A 95 -1.14 -2.83 13.84
C TYR A 95 -0.50 -1.87 12.85
N LEU A 96 0.14 -0.81 13.36
CA LEU A 96 0.70 0.24 12.53
C LEU A 96 2.22 0.22 12.60
N VAL A 97 2.89 0.31 11.44
CA VAL A 97 4.35 0.31 11.31
C VAL A 97 4.74 0.87 9.95
N ASP A 98 5.84 1.62 9.87
CA ASP A 98 6.50 1.93 8.60
C ASP A 98 7.18 0.66 8.07
N ILE A 99 6.60 0.01 7.04
CA ILE A 99 7.13 -1.27 6.52
C ILE A 99 8.04 -1.08 5.31
N ASP A 100 7.93 0.03 4.58
CA ASP A 100 8.71 0.28 3.37
C ASP A 100 9.78 1.39 3.51
N SER A 101 9.93 1.92 4.72
CA SER A 101 10.92 2.91 5.13
C SER A 101 10.77 4.28 4.47
N ASP A 102 9.52 4.70 4.18
CA ASP A 102 9.21 6.01 3.61
C ASP A 102 8.87 7.09 4.64
N SER A 103 8.97 6.76 5.93
CA SER A 103 8.68 7.63 7.08
C SER A 103 7.20 7.93 7.29
N ASP A 104 6.28 7.36 6.50
CA ASP A 104 4.89 7.27 6.89
C ASP A 104 4.53 5.87 7.40
N THR A 105 3.51 5.84 8.26
CA THR A 105 3.13 4.60 8.94
C THR A 105 2.07 3.86 8.13
N ASP A 106 2.30 2.57 7.89
CA ASP A 106 1.38 1.66 7.22
C ASP A 106 0.50 0.88 8.19
N LEU A 107 -0.65 0.40 7.71
CA LEU A 107 -1.60 -0.35 8.51
C LEU A 107 -1.69 -1.82 8.08
N PHE A 108 -1.40 -2.70 9.02
CA PHE A 108 -1.84 -4.09 9.02
C PHE A 108 -3.17 -4.22 9.76
N LEU A 109 -4.15 -4.90 9.17
CA LEU A 109 -5.46 -5.11 9.78
C LEU A 109 -5.84 -6.60 9.76
N GLY A 110 -5.91 -7.21 10.94
CA GLY A 110 -6.44 -8.56 11.14
C GLY A 110 -7.95 -8.55 11.42
N ASN A 111 -8.60 -9.70 11.26
CA ASN A 111 -10.03 -9.89 11.59
C ASN A 111 -10.34 -11.38 11.90
N VAL A 112 -11.59 -11.68 12.32
CA VAL A 112 -12.01 -13.08 12.61
C VAL A 112 -12.28 -13.96 11.39
N LYS A 113 -12.41 -13.39 10.18
CA LYS A 113 -12.55 -14.18 8.95
C LYS A 113 -11.22 -14.85 8.55
N GLY A 114 -10.11 -14.41 9.14
CA GLY A 114 -8.76 -14.84 8.81
C GLY A 114 -8.18 -14.02 7.65
N GLY A 115 -6.85 -14.12 7.50
CA GLY A 115 -6.07 -13.27 6.61
C GLY A 115 -5.59 -11.99 7.28
N LEU A 116 -4.79 -11.23 6.52
CA LEU A 116 -4.18 -9.98 6.94
C LEU A 116 -4.33 -8.98 5.79
N TYR A 117 -4.97 -7.85 6.05
CA TYR A 117 -5.00 -6.74 5.10
C TYR A 117 -3.78 -5.85 5.35
N LEU A 118 -3.17 -5.38 4.27
CA LEU A 118 -2.09 -4.40 4.30
C LEU A 118 -2.53 -3.16 3.52
N TYR A 119 -2.46 -2.01 4.18
CA TYR A 119 -2.68 -0.70 3.62
C TYR A 119 -1.37 0.07 3.70
N ILE A 120 -0.78 0.29 2.54
CA ILE A 120 0.40 1.13 2.41
C ILE A 120 -0.07 2.58 2.41
N ASN A 121 0.38 3.34 3.40
CA ASN A 121 0.23 4.78 3.37
C ASN A 121 1.18 5.30 2.28
N THR A 122 0.73 6.32 1.56
CA THR A 122 1.49 6.83 0.41
C THR A 122 1.60 8.33 0.49
N LEU A 123 1.58 8.88 1.72
CA LEU A 123 1.56 10.31 1.94
C LEU A 123 2.91 10.90 1.54
N VAL A 124 3.01 11.25 0.26
CA VAL A 124 4.12 11.97 -0.33
C VAL A 124 4.27 13.31 0.40
N SER A 125 5.25 13.41 1.27
CA SER A 125 5.70 14.69 1.80
C SER A 125 6.14 15.58 0.63
N ASN A 126 5.32 16.61 0.37
CA ASN A 126 5.40 17.62 -0.71
C ASN A 126 4.83 17.22 -2.09
N VAL A 127 3.54 17.53 -2.31
CA VAL A 127 3.03 18.60 -3.22
C VAL A 127 1.56 18.30 -3.59
N ALA A 128 0.70 19.29 -3.35
CA ALA A 128 -0.66 19.54 -3.87
C ALA A 128 -1.38 18.44 -4.66
N ASN A 129 -2.58 18.07 -4.17
CA ASN A 129 -3.70 17.41 -4.88
C ASN A 129 -3.48 17.25 -6.39
N ARG A 130 -2.88 16.11 -6.77
CA ARG A 130 -3.08 15.51 -8.07
C ARG A 130 -3.65 14.13 -7.82
N GLU A 131 -4.66 13.76 -8.61
CA GLU A 131 -5.15 12.39 -8.73
C GLU A 131 -3.97 11.42 -8.62
N ILE A 132 -4.01 10.52 -7.64
CA ILE A 132 -2.89 9.63 -7.31
C ILE A 132 -2.66 8.69 -8.50
N GLU A 133 -1.75 9.11 -9.39
CA GLU A 133 -1.10 8.20 -10.32
C GLU A 133 -0.26 7.22 -9.47
N PRO A 134 -0.36 5.90 -9.70
CA PRO A 134 0.42 4.91 -8.95
C PRO A 134 1.88 5.32 -9.00
N VAL A 135 2.57 5.29 -7.85
CA VAL A 135 3.98 5.66 -7.68
C VAL A 135 4.74 5.19 -8.92
N ASN A 136 5.19 6.14 -9.74
CA ASN A 136 5.79 5.87 -11.05
C ASN A 136 7.21 5.29 -10.86
N ASN A 137 7.29 4.11 -10.25
CA ASN A 137 8.53 3.34 -10.05
C ASN A 137 9.18 2.94 -11.37
N PHE A 138 8.40 2.97 -12.46
CA PHE A 138 8.94 2.93 -13.81
C PHE A 138 8.07 3.67 -14.84
N SER A 139 8.71 4.13 -15.91
CA SER A 139 8.04 4.67 -17.10
C SER A 139 8.35 3.82 -18.32
N VAL A 140 7.40 3.77 -19.27
CA VAL A 140 7.55 3.05 -20.54
C VAL A 140 7.22 4.00 -21.68
N LYS A 141 8.09 4.07 -22.68
CA LYS A 141 7.86 4.81 -23.92
C LYS A 141 8.10 3.89 -25.12
N ALA A 142 7.24 4.00 -26.12
CA ALA A 142 7.37 3.26 -27.36
C ALA A 142 7.54 4.25 -28.53
N PHE A 143 8.60 4.09 -29.32
CA PHE A 143 8.85 4.94 -30.48
C PHE A 143 9.64 4.21 -31.58
N PRO A 144 9.41 4.53 -32.86
CA PRO A 144 8.31 5.36 -33.34
C PRO A 144 6.95 4.69 -33.09
N ASN A 145 5.87 5.48 -33.01
CA ASN A 145 4.50 4.97 -32.99
C ASN A 145 3.63 5.95 -33.79
N PRO A 146 3.06 5.56 -34.95
CA PRO A 146 3.12 4.23 -35.59
C PRO A 146 4.53 3.76 -35.99
N PHE A 147 4.73 2.46 -36.19
CA PHE A 147 6.03 1.87 -36.53
C PHE A 147 5.98 0.95 -37.76
N ASN A 148 7.10 0.85 -38.49
CA ASN A 148 7.30 -0.11 -39.59
C ASN A 148 8.81 -0.43 -39.77
N PRO A 149 9.27 -1.69 -39.67
CA PRO A 149 8.66 -2.78 -38.93
C PRO A 149 9.04 -2.77 -37.44
N LYS A 150 9.91 -1.84 -37.01
CA LYS A 150 10.56 -1.87 -35.71
C LYS A 150 10.09 -0.74 -34.79
N VAL A 151 9.73 -1.09 -33.55
CA VAL A 151 9.50 -0.18 -32.44
C VAL A 151 10.54 -0.41 -31.34
N SER A 152 11.03 0.67 -30.75
CA SER A 152 11.86 0.67 -29.54
C SER A 152 11.01 0.93 -28.32
N LEU A 153 11.31 0.20 -27.25
CA LEU A 153 10.64 0.24 -25.95
C LEU A 153 11.66 0.72 -24.92
N ASP A 154 11.55 1.96 -24.49
CA ASP A 154 12.38 2.51 -23.44
C ASP A 154 11.66 2.34 -22.10
N ILE A 155 12.31 1.62 -21.18
CA ILE A 155 11.84 1.43 -19.81
C ILE A 155 12.84 2.13 -18.88
N HIS A 156 12.35 3.07 -18.09
CA HIS A 156 13.16 3.71 -17.05
C HIS A 156 12.69 3.25 -15.68
N LEU A 157 13.59 2.69 -14.88
CA LEU A 157 13.34 2.21 -13.52
C LEU A 157 14.02 3.14 -12.52
N ASN A 158 13.31 3.47 -11.43
CA ASN A 158 13.89 4.26 -10.33
C ASN A 158 14.74 3.39 -9.40
N ASN A 159 14.41 2.10 -9.29
CA ASN A 159 15.04 1.13 -8.39
C ASN A 159 15.08 -0.26 -9.06
N GLU A 160 15.95 -1.14 -8.55
CA GLU A 160 16.03 -2.51 -9.04
C GLU A 160 14.72 -3.26 -8.79
N MET A 161 14.17 -3.88 -9.83
CA MET A 161 12.95 -4.67 -9.70
C MET A 161 12.79 -5.71 -10.79
N LYS A 162 11.95 -6.72 -10.50
CA LYS A 162 11.48 -7.68 -11.50
C LYS A 162 10.43 -7.04 -12.40
N ILE A 163 10.65 -7.11 -13.71
CA ILE A 163 9.76 -6.59 -14.75
C ILE A 163 9.46 -7.69 -15.77
N MET A 164 8.19 -7.76 -16.17
CA MET A 164 7.74 -8.55 -17.30
C MET A 164 7.17 -7.63 -18.39
N VAL A 165 7.64 -7.81 -19.63
CA VAL A 165 7.22 -7.04 -20.80
C VAL A 165 6.64 -7.99 -21.83
N GLU A 166 5.36 -7.81 -22.13
CA GLU A 166 4.60 -8.64 -23.06
C GLU A 166 3.86 -7.76 -24.09
N ILE A 167 3.47 -8.37 -25.20
CA ILE A 167 2.72 -7.74 -26.28
C ILE A 167 1.47 -8.58 -26.50
N TYR A 168 0.35 -7.88 -26.64
CA TYR A 168 -0.98 -8.44 -26.82
C TYR A 168 -1.63 -7.85 -28.07
N ASN A 169 -2.51 -8.64 -28.71
CA ASN A 169 -3.43 -8.11 -29.70
C ASN A 169 -4.63 -7.41 -29.02
N ILE A 170 -5.52 -6.77 -29.80
CA ILE A 170 -6.68 -6.03 -29.27
C ILE A 170 -7.74 -6.91 -28.60
N ILE A 171 -7.73 -8.22 -28.85
CA ILE A 171 -8.65 -9.18 -28.19
C ILE A 171 -8.06 -9.75 -26.90
N GLY A 172 -6.86 -9.30 -26.50
CA GLY A 172 -6.22 -9.68 -25.23
C GLY A 172 -5.40 -10.97 -25.29
N GLU A 173 -5.14 -11.53 -26.47
CA GLU A 173 -4.25 -12.68 -26.62
C GLU A 173 -2.79 -12.23 -26.63
N LYS A 174 -1.94 -12.95 -25.90
CA LYS A 174 -0.49 -12.69 -25.87
C LYS A 174 0.14 -13.13 -27.18
N VAL A 175 0.83 -12.22 -27.86
CA VAL A 175 1.54 -12.52 -29.11
C VAL A 175 3.05 -12.66 -28.94
N LYS A 176 3.64 -11.98 -27.94
CA LYS A 176 5.09 -12.02 -27.68
C LYS A 176 5.41 -11.64 -26.22
N GLN A 177 6.37 -12.31 -25.61
CA GLN A 177 7.08 -11.88 -24.41
C GLN A 177 8.44 -11.32 -24.83
N ILE A 178 8.67 -10.05 -24.51
CA ILE A 178 9.92 -9.35 -24.83
C ILE A 178 10.96 -9.59 -23.74
N PHE A 179 10.54 -9.59 -22.47
CA PHE A 179 11.43 -9.75 -21.33
C PHE A 179 10.69 -10.26 -20.09
N ASN A 180 11.38 -11.01 -19.23
CA ASN A 180 10.92 -11.41 -17.91
C ASN A 180 12.13 -11.65 -17.00
N GLY A 181 12.41 -10.72 -16.08
CA GLY A 181 13.59 -10.80 -15.22
C GLY A 181 13.78 -9.57 -14.35
N PHE A 182 14.88 -9.55 -13.60
CA PHE A 182 15.31 -8.38 -12.82
C PHE A 182 16.07 -7.39 -13.70
N LEU A 183 15.83 -6.10 -13.47
CA LEU A 183 16.54 -5.00 -14.11
C LEU A 183 16.97 -4.02 -13.01
N THR A 184 18.19 -3.51 -13.12
CA THR A 184 18.73 -2.49 -12.22
C THR A 184 18.06 -1.13 -12.44
N SER A 185 18.21 -0.20 -11.49
CA SER A 185 17.83 1.19 -11.70
C SER A 185 18.50 1.78 -12.95
N GLY A 186 17.79 2.65 -13.68
CA GLY A 186 18.29 3.28 -14.90
C GLY A 186 17.42 3.05 -16.13
N LYS A 187 17.99 3.24 -17.32
CA LYS A 187 17.28 3.12 -18.61
C LYS A 187 17.62 1.80 -19.29
N HIS A 188 16.59 1.10 -19.73
CA HIS A 188 16.65 -0.16 -20.46
C HIS A 188 15.91 -0.02 -21.77
N ARG A 189 16.46 -0.60 -22.84
CA ARG A 189 15.86 -0.52 -24.18
C ARG A 189 15.63 -1.90 -24.76
N PHE A 190 14.40 -2.16 -25.15
CA PHE A 190 14.01 -3.36 -25.88
C PHE A 190 13.50 -2.98 -27.28
N THR A 191 13.36 -3.98 -28.15
CA THR A 191 12.83 -3.75 -29.50
C THR A 191 11.88 -4.85 -29.92
N TRP A 192 10.87 -4.48 -30.69
CA TRP A 192 9.95 -5.43 -31.31
C TRP A 192 9.79 -5.12 -32.79
N ASN A 193 9.67 -6.17 -33.61
CA ASN A 193 9.65 -6.10 -35.07
C ASN A 193 8.32 -6.56 -35.70
N GLY A 194 7.22 -6.54 -34.94
CA GLY A 194 5.90 -6.95 -35.41
C GLY A 194 5.72 -8.47 -35.57
N LYS A 195 6.55 -9.29 -34.90
CA LYS A 195 6.49 -10.75 -34.98
C LYS A 195 6.01 -11.41 -33.68
N ASN A 196 5.34 -12.55 -33.79
CA ASN A 196 4.92 -13.36 -32.65
C ASN A 196 6.05 -14.25 -32.08
N GLU A 197 5.72 -15.11 -31.12
CA GLU A 197 6.67 -16.10 -30.57
C GLU A 197 7.22 -17.09 -31.62
N ALA A 198 6.38 -17.49 -32.58
CA ALA A 198 6.77 -18.36 -33.69
C ALA A 198 7.58 -17.63 -34.79
N ASN A 199 7.93 -16.36 -34.58
CA ASN A 199 8.67 -15.51 -35.52
C ASN A 199 7.91 -15.21 -36.82
N GLU A 200 6.59 -15.35 -36.80
CA GLU A 200 5.69 -15.03 -37.89
C GLU A 200 5.31 -13.54 -37.85
N ILE A 201 5.21 -12.90 -39.01
CA ILE A 201 4.85 -11.49 -39.11
C ILE A 201 3.36 -11.33 -38.85
N LEU A 202 3.01 -10.51 -37.87
CA LEU A 202 1.62 -10.24 -37.52
C LEU A 202 0.94 -9.29 -38.53
N PRO A 203 -0.41 -9.23 -38.54
CA PRO A 203 -1.15 -8.23 -39.34
C PRO A 203 -0.85 -6.79 -38.91
N SER A 204 -0.98 -5.84 -39.85
CA SER A 204 -1.02 -4.41 -39.49
C SER A 204 -2.21 -4.16 -38.56
N GLY A 205 -2.04 -3.28 -37.58
CA GLY A 205 -3.09 -3.03 -36.59
C GLY A 205 -2.55 -2.52 -35.27
N ASN A 206 -3.45 -2.46 -34.30
CA ASN A 206 -3.11 -2.02 -32.94
C ASN A 206 -2.67 -3.21 -32.08
N TYR A 207 -1.66 -2.96 -31.26
CA TYR A 207 -1.15 -3.90 -30.26
C TYR A 207 -0.99 -3.17 -28.93
N ILE A 208 -1.02 -3.94 -27.85
CA ILE A 208 -0.85 -3.42 -26.50
C ILE A 208 0.47 -3.97 -25.96
N ILE A 209 1.41 -3.08 -25.65
CA ILE A 209 2.54 -3.42 -24.79
C ILE A 209 2.05 -3.40 -23.36
N LEU A 210 2.40 -4.44 -22.62
CA LEU A 210 2.11 -4.57 -21.21
C LEU A 210 3.40 -4.80 -20.43
N ALA A 211 3.81 -3.78 -19.67
CA ALA A 211 4.91 -3.88 -18.73
C ALA A 211 4.35 -3.96 -17.31
N ARG A 212 4.73 -4.97 -16.54
CA ARG A 212 4.26 -5.14 -15.16
C ARG A 212 5.39 -5.53 -14.22
N SER A 213 5.39 -4.94 -13.04
CA SER A 213 6.06 -5.41 -11.83
C SER A 213 5.02 -6.06 -10.90
N ASN A 214 5.44 -6.38 -9.68
CA ASN A 214 4.56 -6.90 -8.64
C ASN A 214 3.56 -5.86 -8.12
N LEU A 215 3.90 -4.57 -8.25
CA LEU A 215 3.15 -3.44 -7.68
C LEU A 215 2.45 -2.59 -8.74
N VAL A 216 3.04 -2.46 -9.93
CA VAL A 216 2.57 -1.50 -10.94
C VAL A 216 2.51 -2.16 -12.32
N LYS A 217 1.48 -1.80 -13.09
CA LYS A 217 1.27 -2.19 -14.47
C LYS A 217 1.16 -0.93 -15.34
N LYS A 218 1.90 -0.88 -16.45
CA LYS A 218 1.79 0.16 -17.47
C LYS A 218 1.47 -0.47 -18.82
N SER A 219 0.51 0.11 -19.54
CA SER A 219 0.11 -0.36 -20.86
C SER A 219 0.24 0.75 -21.89
N LEU A 220 0.77 0.44 -23.07
CA LEU A 220 0.85 1.36 -24.20
C LEU A 220 0.21 0.73 -25.43
N LYS A 221 -0.69 1.46 -26.06
CA LYS A 221 -1.19 1.13 -27.40
C LYS A 221 -0.17 1.57 -28.44
N ILE A 222 0.24 0.66 -29.31
CA ILE A 222 1.10 0.91 -30.47
C ILE A 222 0.42 0.47 -31.76
N THR A 223 0.76 1.13 -32.86
CA THR A 223 0.18 0.88 -34.18
C THR A 223 1.27 0.38 -35.14
N PHE A 224 1.12 -0.87 -35.60
CA PHE A 224 1.98 -1.49 -36.59
C PHE A 224 1.47 -1.21 -38.01
N LEU A 225 2.33 -0.68 -38.86
CA LEU A 225 2.08 -0.48 -40.29
C LEU A 225 2.99 -1.39 -41.11
N LYS A 226 2.44 -1.99 -42.16
CA LYS A 226 3.19 -2.67 -43.21
C LYS A 226 3.39 -1.73 -44.37
#